data_AF-A0A448X2I0-F1
#
_entry.id   AF-A0A448X2I0-F1
#
_cell.length_a   1.000
_cell.length_b   1.000
_cell.length_c   1.000
_cell.angle_alpha   90.00
_cell.angle_beta   90.00
_cell.angle_gamma   90.00
#
_symmetry.space_group_name_H-M   'P 1'
#
loop_
_entity.id
_entity.type
_entity.pdbx_description
1 polymer ?
#
loop_
_entity_poly.entity_id
_entity_poly.type
_entity_poly.pdbx_seq_one_letter_code
_entity_poly.pdbx_strand_id
1 'polypeptide(L)' 'MNLGRPNWEHLNDRLHVLLIAEDTEARAKVRLARAKECITLFLNEGNTPFLFFSSVF' A
#
# COMPACT_ATOMS: atom_id res chain seq x y z
N MET A 1 -25.57 1.91 5.10
CA MET A 1 -24.45 2.22 4.20
C MET A 1 -23.70 3.40 4.80
N ASN A 2 -22.39 3.29 5.06
CA ASN A 2 -21.63 4.35 5.77
C ASN A 2 -21.27 5.55 4.88
N LEU A 3 -21.74 5.56 3.63
CA LEU A 3 -21.61 6.70 2.71
C LEU A 3 -22.35 7.92 3.26
N GLY A 4 -21.68 9.07 3.29
CA GLY A 4 -22.27 10.35 3.72
C GLY A 4 -22.19 10.65 5.22
N ARG A 5 -21.55 9.79 6.03
CA ARG A 5 -21.21 10.12 7.42
C ARG A 5 -19.92 10.96 7.47
N PRO A 6 -19.77 11.90 8.42
CA PRO A 6 -18.50 12.61 8.61
C PRO A 6 -17.36 11.64 8.92
N ASN A 7 -16.17 11.88 8.37
CA ASN A 7 -14.97 11.03 8.43
C ASN A 7 -15.02 9.75 7.57
N TRP A 8 -16.05 9.59 6.74
CA TRP A 8 -16.18 8.47 5.80
C TRP A 8 -16.11 8.90 4.34
N GLU A 9 -15.71 10.15 4.08
CA GLU A 9 -15.55 10.70 2.73
C GLU A 9 -14.65 9.83 1.84
N HIS A 10 -13.62 9.20 2.43
CA HIS A 10 -12.65 8.34 1.74
C HIS A 10 -13.26 7.04 1.17
N LEU A 11 -14.50 6.69 1.53
CA LEU A 11 -15.20 5.54 0.94
C LEU A 11 -15.69 5.80 -0.50
N ASN A 12 -15.73 7.06 -0.93
CA ASN A 12 -16.05 7.40 -2.32
C ASN A 12 -14.83 7.29 -3.25
N ASP A 13 -13.63 7.20 -2.70
CA ASP A 13 -12.40 7.06 -3.47
C ASP A 13 -12.16 5.61 -3.90
N ARG A 14 -11.33 5.43 -4.93
CA ARG A 14 -10.84 4.08 -5.28
C ARG A 14 -10.06 3.48 -4.11
N LEU A 15 -10.11 2.16 -3.97
CA LEU A 15 -9.33 1.44 -2.96
C LEU A 15 -7.86 1.87 -3.00
N HIS A 16 -7.35 2.38 -1.89
CA HIS A 16 -6.02 2.96 -1.78
C HIS A 16 -5.42 2.70 -0.40
N VAL A 17 -4.11 2.91 -0.29
CA VAL A 17 -3.38 2.87 0.98
C VAL A 17 -2.91 4.28 1.31
N LEU A 18 -3.18 4.73 2.53
CA LEU A 18 -2.74 6.03 3.03
C LEU A 18 -1.50 5.86 3.90
N LEU A 19 -0.42 6.57 3.56
CA LEU A 19 0.82 6.60 4.33
C LEU A 19 0.99 7.96 5.00
N ILE A 20 1.12 7.98 6.33
CA ILE A 20 1.33 9.19 7.13
C ILE A 20 2.58 8.99 7.97
N ALA A 21 3.46 10.00 7.99
CA ALA A 21 4.65 10.02 8.84
C ALA A 21 4.77 11.37 9.54
N GLU A 22 4.76 11.36 10.86
CA GLU A 22 4.98 12.55 11.70
C GLU A 22 6.44 12.56 12.19
N ASP A 23 7.26 13.40 11.54
CA ASP A 23 8.68 13.59 11.87
C ASP A 23 9.15 14.93 11.28
N THR A 24 10.42 15.28 11.54
CA THR A 24 11.16 16.27 10.76
C THR A 24 11.15 15.93 9.26
N GLU A 25 11.09 16.94 8.40
CA GLU A 25 10.89 16.76 6.95
C GLU A 25 11.89 15.76 6.32
N ALA A 26 13.17 15.88 6.67
CA ALA A 26 14.21 14.99 6.14
C ALA A 26 13.99 13.52 6.53
N ARG A 27 13.60 13.26 7.78
CA ARG A 27 13.34 11.90 8.27
C ARG A 27 12.01 11.35 7.77
N ALA A 28 10.98 12.18 7.68
CA ALA A 28 9.68 11.82 7.13
C ALA A 28 9.81 11.35 5.68
N LYS A 29 10.58 12.06 4.85
CA LYS A 29 10.85 11.67 3.45
C LYS A 29 11.49 10.29 3.35
N VAL A 30 12.52 10.01 4.16
CA VAL A 30 13.21 8.71 4.17
C VAL A 30 12.28 7.59 4.63
N ARG A 31 11.47 7.84 5.67
CA ARG A 31 10.50 6.87 6.19
C ARG A 31 9.40 6.56 5.18
N LEU A 32 8.84 7.58 4.55
CA LEU A 32 7.80 7.42 3.53
C LEU A 32 8.32 6.71 2.29
N ALA A 33 9.55 7.00 1.85
CA ALA A 33 10.16 6.32 0.71
C ALA A 33 10.28 4.81 0.96
N ARG A 34 10.78 4.42 2.15
CA ARG A 34 10.87 3.01 2.54
C ARG A 34 9.51 2.34 2.67
N ALA A 35 8.55 2.99 3.32
CA ALA A 35 7.21 2.44 3.47
C ALA A 35 6.52 2.23 2.11
N LYS A 36 6.71 3.17 1.18
CA LYS A 36 6.22 3.07 -0.19
C LYS A 36 6.81 1.86 -0.92
N GLU A 37 8.11 1.64 -0.82
CA GLU A 37 8.78 0.47 -1.43
C GLU A 37 8.20 -0.84 -0.89
N CYS A 38 8.10 -1.00 0.43
CA CYS A 38 7.56 -2.22 1.04
C CYS A 38 6.12 -2.52 0.60
N ILE A 39 5.25 -1.51 0.56
CA ILE A 39 3.86 -1.68 0.12
C ILE A 39 3.79 -1.99 -1.37
N THR A 40 4.65 -1.37 -2.18
CA THR A 40 4.72 -1.66 -3.62
C THR A 40 5.11 -3.11 -3.87
N LEU A 41 6.09 -3.63 -3.11
CA LEU A 41 6.48 -5.04 -3.18
C LEU A 41 5.32 -5.96 -2.80
N PHE A 42 4.66 -5.72 -1.66
CA PHE A 42 3.52 -6.51 -1.22
C PHE A 42 2.37 -6.55 -2.25
N LEU A 43 2.03 -5.40 -2.82
CA LEU A 43 0.97 -5.30 -3.84
C LEU A 43 1.35 -6.00 -5.15
N ASN A 44 2.65 -6.05 -5.49
CA ASN A 44 3.14 -6.73 -6.68
C ASN A 44 3.29 -8.25 -6.49
N GLU A 45 3.67 -8.71 -5.29
CA GLU A 45 3.81 -10.14 -4.96
C GLU A 45 2.47 -10.88 -5.11
N GLY A 46 1.36 -10.25 -4.70
CA GLY A 46 0.01 -10.79 -4.92
C GLY A 46 -0.39 -10.90 -6.40
N ASN A 47 0.35 -10.28 -7.33
CA ASN A 47 0.12 -10.30 -8.76
C ASN A 47 1.09 -11.22 -9.53
N THR A 48 1.98 -11.93 -8.82
CA THR A 48 2.79 -12.97 -9.44
C THR A 48 1.94 -14.23 -9.62
N PRO A 49 1.65 -14.69 -10.85
CA PRO A 49 1.09 -16.01 -11.02
C PRO A 49 2.11 -17.01 -10.46
N PHE A 50 1.66 -17.89 -9.55
CA PHE A 50 2.39 -19.07 -9.08
C PHE A 50 2.83 -19.92 -10.28
N LEU A 51 3.93 -19.56 -10.95
CA LEU A 51 4.49 -20.24 -12.12
C LEU A 51 5.99 -20.51 -11.93
N PHE A 52 6.37 -20.92 -10.72
CA PHE A 52 7.63 -21.59 -10.39
C PHE A 52 7.28 -22.49 -9.20
N PHE A 53 7.19 -23.82 -9.24
CA PHE A 53 8.01 -24.84 -9.87
C PHE A 53 7.16 -26.10 -10.13
N SER A 54 7.02 -26.53 -11.38
CA SER A 54 6.53 -27.87 -11.75
C SER A 54 7.35 -28.43 -12.92
N SER A 55 8.65 -28.20 -12.92
CA SER A 55 9.55 -28.87 -13.87
C SER A 55 10.96 -29.01 -13.30
N VAL A 56 11.06 -29.54 -12.08
CA VAL A 56 12.20 -30.36 -11.65
C VAL A 56 11.65 -31.37 -10.63
N PHE A 57 10.89 -32.36 -11.12
CA PHE A 57 10.77 -33.74 -10.62
C PHE A 57 9.98 -34.53 -11.65
#